data_AF-A0A7W1CU90-F1
#
_entry.id   AF-A0A7W1CU90-F1
#
_cell.length_a   1.000
_cell.length_b   1.000
_cell.length_c   1.000
_cell.angle_alpha   90.00
_cell.angle_beta   90.00
_cell.angle_gamma   90.00
#
_symmetry.space_group_name_H-M   'P 1'
#
loop_
_entity.id
_entity.type
_entity.pdbx_description
1 polymer ?
#
loop_
_entity_poly.entity_id
_entity_poly.type
_entity_poly.pdbx_seq_one_letter_code
_entity_poly.pdbx_strand_id
1 'polypeptide(L)'
;MKKAFLIFLATNLFLASLCAEESVKAAQSKLKEGGFYFGDATGEYDSATAAAVTRFQIRRGLSISGRLDAATAQALGVAPTATAAAEPTPASGTWRRLRSGDMQFLKKLNAGEIAPPEAPAEASPSPTAATVAKKSKTRRQVRTAAPAPPPPPAPQERSEMYGAERLRDYVGAFVLAGLDPQIGAELEFFADRVSYFGEANVSRQKIRADLLRYDRQWPQRRFWLAGEVDVARQADGKLRVTFPLRYELRNGSKRSSGTVIKSLVLRKASEGDLEIVGVNERKS
;
A
#
# COMPACT_ATOMS: atom_id res chain seq x y z
N MET A 1 47.79 -9.38 -14.60
CA MET A 1 46.37 -9.66 -14.93
C MET A 1 45.38 -9.50 -13.77
N LYS A 2 45.79 -9.31 -12.50
CA LYS A 2 44.86 -9.22 -11.34
C LYS A 2 44.34 -7.79 -11.00
N LYS A 3 44.96 -6.73 -11.55
CA LYS A 3 44.55 -5.33 -11.31
C LYS A 3 43.37 -4.87 -12.20
N ALA A 4 43.11 -5.54 -13.33
CA ALA A 4 41.99 -5.20 -14.23
C ALA A 4 40.63 -5.74 -13.74
N PHE A 5 40.62 -6.83 -12.95
CA PHE A 5 39.39 -7.47 -12.48
C PHE A 5 38.72 -6.71 -11.31
N LEU A 6 39.52 -6.06 -10.46
CA LEU A 6 39.03 -5.20 -9.37
C LEU A 6 38.41 -3.89 -9.88
N ILE A 7 38.89 -3.36 -11.01
CA ILE A 7 38.32 -2.16 -11.64
C ILE A 7 36.98 -2.48 -12.31
N PHE A 8 36.83 -3.67 -12.91
CA PHE A 8 35.58 -4.13 -13.53
C PHE A 8 34.47 -4.42 -12.52
N LEU A 9 34.80 -4.97 -11.35
CA LEU A 9 33.81 -5.23 -10.30
C LEU A 9 33.36 -3.94 -9.58
N ALA A 10 34.27 -2.97 -9.40
CA ALA A 10 33.95 -1.65 -8.84
C ALA A 10 33.14 -0.77 -9.81
N THR A 11 33.42 -0.82 -11.12
CA THR A 11 32.62 -0.08 -12.13
C THR A 11 31.23 -0.68 -12.34
N ASN A 12 31.06 -2.00 -12.30
CA ASN A 12 29.73 -2.62 -12.34
C ASN A 12 28.88 -2.30 -11.10
N LEU A 13 29.50 -2.15 -9.92
CA LEU A 13 28.79 -1.76 -8.70
C LEU A 13 28.42 -0.26 -8.70
N PHE A 14 29.24 0.60 -9.30
CA PHE A 14 28.98 2.04 -9.39
C PHE A 14 27.84 2.35 -10.40
N LEU A 15 27.85 1.75 -11.60
CA LEU A 15 26.79 1.94 -12.58
C LEU A 15 25.41 1.43 -12.11
N ALA A 16 25.36 0.34 -11.36
CA ALA A 16 24.10 -0.18 -10.79
C ALA A 16 23.47 0.78 -9.76
N SER A 17 24.29 1.48 -8.96
CA SER A 17 23.82 2.45 -7.98
C SER A 17 23.25 3.71 -8.65
N LEU A 18 23.90 4.20 -9.71
CA LEU A 18 23.42 5.35 -10.50
C LEU A 18 22.07 5.07 -11.18
N CYS A 19 21.89 3.88 -11.75
CA CYS A 19 20.61 3.48 -12.35
C CYS A 19 19.49 3.32 -11.29
N ALA A 20 19.84 2.88 -10.08
CA ALA A 20 18.89 2.74 -8.98
C ALA A 20 18.40 4.11 -8.48
N GLU A 21 19.30 5.05 -8.25
CA GLU A 21 18.95 6.42 -7.85
C GLU A 21 18.07 7.11 -8.90
N GLU A 22 18.43 6.99 -10.19
CA GLU A 22 17.64 7.57 -11.28
C GLU A 22 16.23 6.95 -11.35
N SER A 23 16.10 5.65 -11.15
CA SER A 23 14.79 4.97 -11.12
C SER A 23 13.92 5.40 -9.94
N VAL A 24 14.51 5.61 -8.75
CA VAL A 24 13.81 6.10 -7.57
C VAL A 24 13.38 7.54 -7.76
N LYS A 25 14.25 8.38 -8.33
CA LYS A 25 13.94 9.78 -8.66
C LYS A 25 12.82 9.89 -9.68
N ALA A 26 12.83 9.05 -10.72
CA ALA A 26 11.75 8.96 -11.68
C ALA A 26 10.45 8.50 -11.01
N ALA A 27 10.50 7.50 -10.12
CA ALA A 27 9.34 7.03 -9.37
C ALA A 27 8.78 8.11 -8.44
N GLN A 28 9.61 8.82 -7.68
CA GLN A 28 9.22 9.96 -6.85
C GLN A 28 8.53 11.06 -7.67
N SER A 29 9.06 11.36 -8.87
CA SER A 29 8.47 12.33 -9.78
C SER A 29 7.08 11.87 -10.25
N LYS A 30 6.93 10.60 -10.65
CA LYS A 30 5.64 10.01 -11.05
C LYS A 30 4.63 9.95 -9.91
N LEU A 31 5.09 9.62 -8.71
CA LEU A 31 4.26 9.62 -7.50
C LEU A 31 3.82 11.04 -7.14
N LYS A 32 4.67 12.05 -7.33
CA LYS A 32 4.35 13.45 -7.12
C LYS A 32 3.32 13.97 -8.13
N GLU A 33 3.50 13.64 -9.42
CA GLU A 33 2.53 13.90 -10.48
C GLU A 33 1.16 13.27 -10.16
N GLY A 34 1.15 12.05 -9.62
CA GLY A 34 -0.07 11.34 -9.21
C GLY A 34 -0.65 11.76 -7.85
N GLY A 35 -0.05 12.74 -7.16
CA GLY A 35 -0.52 13.22 -5.85
C GLY A 35 -0.24 12.28 -4.68
N PHE A 36 0.68 11.33 -4.80
CA PHE A 36 1.05 10.38 -3.75
C PHE A 36 2.28 10.80 -2.93
N TYR A 37 3.13 11.68 -3.46
CA TYR A 37 4.42 12.09 -2.85
C TYR A 37 4.61 13.61 -2.87
N PHE A 38 5.13 14.19 -1.78
CA PHE A 38 5.31 15.64 -1.66
C PHE A 38 6.72 16.08 -1.29
N GLY A 39 7.63 15.13 -1.08
CA GLY A 39 9.03 15.45 -0.91
C GLY A 39 9.67 15.89 -2.23
N ASP A 40 10.97 16.14 -2.15
CA ASP A 40 11.79 16.33 -3.33
C ASP A 40 12.14 14.98 -3.94
N ALA A 41 12.29 14.97 -5.27
CA ALA A 41 12.73 13.78 -6.00
C ALA A 41 14.26 13.66 -5.84
N THR A 42 14.69 13.23 -4.65
CA THR A 42 16.11 13.13 -4.27
C THR A 42 16.80 11.91 -4.87
N GLY A 43 16.05 10.90 -5.30
CA GLY A 43 16.60 9.59 -5.68
C GLY A 43 16.84 8.65 -4.50
N GLU A 44 16.58 9.12 -3.27
CA GLU A 44 16.69 8.29 -2.06
C GLU A 44 15.36 7.60 -1.73
N TYR A 45 15.41 6.30 -1.44
CA TYR A 45 14.22 5.54 -1.04
C TYR A 45 13.97 5.67 0.47
N ASP A 46 13.40 6.80 0.88
CA ASP A 46 13.13 7.11 2.28
C ASP A 46 11.73 6.65 2.77
N SER A 47 11.41 6.93 4.04
CA SER A 47 10.10 6.56 4.62
C SER A 47 8.91 7.27 3.96
N ALA A 48 9.10 8.50 3.46
CA ALA A 48 8.06 9.24 2.75
C ALA A 48 7.82 8.62 1.36
N THR A 49 8.88 8.22 0.66
CA THR A 49 8.81 7.49 -0.61
C THR A 49 8.13 6.14 -0.43
N ALA A 50 8.49 5.37 0.61
CA ALA A 50 7.85 4.09 0.91
C ALA A 50 6.35 4.26 1.23
N ALA A 51 5.97 5.29 1.98
CA ALA A 51 4.56 5.61 2.25
C ALA A 51 3.80 5.99 0.97
N ALA A 52 4.40 6.81 0.10
CA ALA A 52 3.84 7.18 -1.19
C ALA A 52 3.65 5.98 -2.12
N VAL A 53 4.67 5.11 -2.23
CA VAL A 53 4.59 3.85 -2.97
C VAL A 53 3.47 2.97 -2.43
N THR A 54 3.34 2.86 -1.11
CA THR A 54 2.26 2.07 -0.48
C THR A 54 0.88 2.59 -0.87
N ARG A 55 0.66 3.91 -0.81
CA ARG A 55 -0.62 4.51 -1.23
C ARG A 55 -0.90 4.27 -2.70
N PHE A 56 0.11 4.39 -3.55
CA PHE A 56 0.00 4.08 -4.97
C PHE A 56 -0.36 2.61 -5.20
N GLN A 57 0.29 1.69 -4.50
CA GLN A 57 0.00 0.25 -4.59
C GLN A 57 -1.44 -0.07 -4.18
N ILE A 58 -1.89 0.48 -3.07
CA ILE A 58 -3.27 0.36 -2.60
C ILE A 58 -4.23 0.88 -3.67
N ARG A 59 -3.97 2.08 -4.21
CA ARG A 59 -4.83 2.72 -5.20
C ARG A 59 -4.87 1.99 -6.54
N ARG A 60 -3.76 1.38 -6.95
CA ARG A 60 -3.65 0.64 -8.22
C ARG A 60 -3.95 -0.85 -8.08
N GLY A 61 -4.43 -1.31 -6.92
CA GLY A 61 -4.74 -2.72 -6.69
C GLY A 61 -3.51 -3.64 -6.81
N LEU A 62 -2.32 -3.12 -6.48
CA LEU A 62 -1.06 -3.85 -6.49
C LEU A 62 -0.79 -4.50 -5.13
N SER A 63 0.22 -5.37 -5.10
CA SER A 63 0.66 -6.01 -3.87
C SER A 63 1.16 -4.92 -2.93
N ILE A 64 0.64 -4.87 -1.71
CA ILE A 64 1.04 -3.90 -0.69
C ILE A 64 2.38 -4.36 -0.12
N SER A 65 3.48 -3.92 -0.76
CA SER A 65 4.85 -4.25 -0.37
C SER A 65 5.61 -3.03 0.17
N GLY A 66 5.13 -1.81 -0.12
CA GLY A 66 5.81 -0.56 0.20
C GLY A 66 7.15 -0.40 -0.50
N ARG A 67 7.36 -1.15 -1.60
CA ARG A 67 8.62 -1.24 -2.36
C ARG A 67 8.38 -0.96 -3.84
N LEU A 68 9.37 -0.38 -4.51
CA LEU A 68 9.38 -0.21 -5.97
C LEU A 68 9.65 -1.55 -6.68
N ASP A 69 8.79 -2.54 -6.47
CA ASP A 69 8.87 -3.84 -7.13
C ASP A 69 8.55 -3.74 -8.64
N ALA A 70 8.82 -4.81 -9.39
CA ALA A 70 8.67 -4.80 -10.85
C ALA A 70 7.24 -4.40 -11.31
N ALA A 71 6.20 -4.84 -10.60
CA ALA A 71 4.82 -4.49 -10.93
C ALA A 71 4.54 -3.00 -10.64
N THR A 72 5.08 -2.48 -9.54
CA THR A 72 4.98 -1.07 -9.15
C THR A 72 5.73 -0.17 -10.13
N ALA A 73 6.96 -0.53 -10.49
CA ALA A 73 7.77 0.19 -11.48
C ALA A 73 7.07 0.23 -12.85
N GLN A 74 6.53 -0.90 -13.30
CA GLN A 74 5.74 -0.98 -14.53
C GLN A 74 4.50 -0.09 -14.49
N ALA A 75 3.74 -0.12 -13.39
CA ALA A 75 2.55 0.71 -13.21
C ALA A 75 2.86 2.22 -13.16
N LEU A 76 4.04 2.59 -12.67
CA LEU A 76 4.55 3.97 -12.68
C LEU A 76 5.17 4.38 -14.04
N GLY A 77 5.40 3.42 -14.94
CA GLY A 77 6.09 3.67 -16.20
C GLY A 77 7.58 4.00 -16.03
N VAL A 78 8.23 3.48 -14.99
CA VAL A 78 9.66 3.67 -14.71
C VAL A 78 10.44 2.38 -14.92
N ALA A 79 11.75 2.50 -15.13
CA ALA A 79 12.61 1.34 -15.28
C ALA A 79 12.64 0.51 -13.98
N PRO A 80 12.52 -0.82 -14.05
CA PRO A 80 12.61 -1.67 -12.87
C PRO A 80 14.05 -1.68 -12.33
N THR A 81 14.22 -1.43 -11.05
CA THR A 81 15.53 -1.50 -10.40
C THR A 81 15.83 -2.94 -9.99
N ALA A 82 16.94 -3.51 -10.45
CA ALA A 82 17.41 -4.83 -10.00
C ALA A 82 17.69 -4.86 -8.48
N THR A 83 18.06 -3.72 -7.89
CA THR A 83 18.34 -3.56 -6.46
C THR A 83 17.07 -3.38 -5.61
N ALA A 84 15.88 -3.17 -6.21
CA ALA A 84 14.61 -3.24 -5.47
C ALA A 84 14.20 -4.70 -5.15
N ALA A 85 14.89 -5.69 -5.73
CA ALA A 85 14.75 -7.12 -5.43
C ALA A 85 15.71 -7.61 -4.33
N ALA A 86 16.80 -6.88 -4.01
CA ALA A 86 17.56 -7.09 -2.77
C ALA A 86 16.82 -6.37 -1.64
N GLU A 87 16.53 -7.05 -0.53
CA GLU A 87 15.58 -6.55 0.46
C GLU A 87 16.00 -5.27 1.20
N PRO A 88 15.37 -4.09 0.96
CA PRO A 88 15.06 -3.22 2.07
C PRO A 88 14.02 -3.98 2.89
N THR A 89 14.42 -4.40 4.08
CA THR A 89 13.51 -4.59 5.22
C THR A 89 12.41 -3.54 5.08
N PRO A 90 11.10 -3.88 5.08
CA PRO A 90 10.06 -2.89 5.29
C PRO A 90 10.55 -2.00 6.42
N ALA A 91 10.89 -0.75 6.11
CA ALA A 91 11.52 0.13 7.07
C ALA A 91 10.53 0.17 8.23
N SER A 92 10.95 -0.30 9.40
CA SER A 92 10.14 -0.52 10.60
C SER A 92 9.43 0.75 11.12
N GLY A 93 9.46 1.85 10.35
CA GLY A 93 8.70 3.08 10.53
C GLY A 93 7.71 3.45 9.41
N THR A 94 7.69 2.82 8.23
CA THR A 94 6.77 3.20 7.14
C THR A 94 5.31 2.99 7.54
N TRP A 95 5.00 1.81 8.07
CA TRP A 95 3.66 1.54 8.56
C TRP A 95 3.32 2.43 9.77
N ARG A 96 4.29 2.81 10.61
CA ARG A 96 4.05 3.77 11.71
C ARG A 96 3.67 5.15 11.18
N ARG A 97 4.36 5.66 10.16
CA ARG A 97 4.03 6.93 9.49
C ARG A 97 2.62 6.90 8.89
N LEU A 98 2.25 5.82 8.18
CA LEU A 98 0.89 5.63 7.66
C LEU A 98 -0.14 5.52 8.80
N ARG A 99 0.20 4.77 9.85
CA ARG A 99 -0.66 4.54 11.02
C ARG A 99 -0.95 5.82 11.77
N SER A 100 0.03 6.69 12.00
CA SER A 100 -0.16 7.99 12.68
C SER A 100 -0.83 9.03 11.77
N GLY A 101 -1.01 8.69 10.48
CA GLY A 101 -1.47 9.61 9.45
C GLY A 101 -0.30 10.48 9.04
N ASP A 102 0.11 10.38 7.78
CA ASP A 102 1.09 11.32 7.24
C ASP A 102 0.42 12.69 7.14
N MET A 103 0.48 13.44 8.24
CA MET A 103 -0.31 14.65 8.44
C MET A 103 0.03 15.71 7.40
N GLN A 104 1.27 15.71 6.89
CA GLN A 104 1.66 16.60 5.81
C GLN A 104 0.92 16.25 4.52
N PHE A 105 0.85 14.97 4.17
CA PHE A 105 0.08 14.50 3.02
C PHE A 105 -1.40 14.87 3.16
N LEU A 106 -2.02 14.50 4.29
CA LEU A 106 -3.45 14.69 4.49
C LEU A 106 -3.84 16.17 4.61
N LYS A 107 -2.96 17.02 5.16
CA LYS A 107 -3.18 18.47 5.24
C LYS A 107 -3.18 19.10 3.84
N LYS A 108 -2.22 18.75 2.98
CA LYS A 108 -2.16 19.23 1.60
C LYS A 108 -3.36 18.77 0.78
N LEU A 109 -3.79 17.51 0.98
CA LEU A 109 -5.01 16.98 0.41
C LEU A 109 -6.24 17.82 0.82
N ASN A 110 -6.38 18.08 2.12
CA ASN A 110 -7.51 18.86 2.64
C ASN A 110 -7.49 20.33 2.20
N ALA A 111 -6.31 20.92 2.01
CA ALA A 111 -6.17 22.29 1.52
C ALA A 111 -6.56 22.44 0.04
N GLY A 112 -6.83 21.34 -0.68
CA GLY A 112 -7.10 21.36 -2.12
C GLY A 112 -5.87 21.75 -2.95
N GLU A 113 -4.68 21.73 -2.35
CA GLU A 113 -3.41 21.99 -3.05
C GLU A 113 -3.06 20.87 -4.04
N ILE A 114 -3.71 19.72 -3.89
CA ILE A 114 -3.49 18.53 -4.69
C ILE A 114 -4.83 17.92 -5.07
N ALA A 115 -4.88 17.35 -6.28
CA ALA A 115 -5.99 16.51 -6.66
C ALA A 115 -6.00 15.24 -5.80
N PRO A 116 -7.17 14.72 -5.42
CA PRO A 116 -7.27 13.40 -4.83
C PRO A 116 -6.57 12.37 -5.72
N PRO A 117 -5.84 11.41 -5.14
CA PRO A 117 -5.22 10.35 -5.92
C PRO A 117 -6.29 9.65 -6.75
N GLU A 118 -6.08 9.61 -8.06
CA GLU A 118 -7.03 9.10 -9.04
C GLU A 118 -7.51 7.70 -8.63
N ALA A 119 -8.84 7.50 -8.54
CA ALA A 119 -9.46 6.24 -8.16
C ALA A 119 -8.92 5.08 -9.03
N PRO A 120 -8.93 3.83 -8.53
CA PRO A 120 -8.56 2.68 -9.37
C PRO A 120 -9.44 2.73 -10.64
N ALA A 121 -8.82 2.88 -11.82
CA ALA A 121 -9.52 2.57 -13.06
C ALA A 121 -9.94 1.11 -12.94
N GLU A 122 -11.25 0.85 -12.87
CA GLU A 122 -11.84 -0.46 -12.56
C GLU A 122 -11.05 -1.61 -13.21
N ALA A 123 -10.22 -2.27 -12.41
CA ALA A 123 -9.51 -3.45 -12.83
C ALA A 123 -10.49 -4.61 -12.77
N SER A 124 -11.37 -4.72 -13.77
CA SER A 124 -12.10 -5.95 -14.04
C SER A 124 -11.07 -7.06 -14.33
N PRO A 125 -10.99 -8.14 -13.54
CA PRO A 125 -10.23 -9.30 -13.96
C PRO A 125 -11.10 -10.12 -14.91
N SER A 126 -10.69 -10.25 -16.16
CA SER A 126 -11.08 -11.42 -16.96
C SER A 126 -9.90 -11.90 -17.80
N PRO A 127 -9.55 -13.20 -17.69
CA PRO A 127 -8.48 -13.81 -18.45
C PRO A 127 -9.00 -14.30 -19.81
N THR A 128 -8.06 -14.58 -20.70
CA THR A 128 -8.10 -15.45 -21.90
C THR A 128 -7.61 -14.69 -23.14
N ALA A 129 -6.32 -14.90 -23.44
CA ALA A 129 -5.81 -14.65 -24.76
C ALA A 129 -6.36 -15.72 -25.73
N ALA A 130 -7.13 -15.29 -26.71
CA ALA A 130 -7.34 -16.01 -27.96
C ALA A 130 -6.95 -15.09 -29.13
N THR A 131 -5.95 -15.53 -29.89
CA THR A 131 -5.81 -15.46 -31.35
C THR A 131 -6.21 -14.18 -32.10
N VAL A 132 -5.17 -13.54 -32.67
CA VAL A 132 -5.02 -13.00 -34.04
C VAL A 132 -6.29 -12.57 -34.81
N ALA A 133 -6.38 -11.28 -35.19
CA ALA A 133 -6.50 -10.81 -36.58
C ALA A 133 -6.68 -9.28 -36.73
N LYS A 134 -6.07 -8.77 -37.82
CA LYS A 134 -6.03 -7.39 -38.33
C LYS A 134 -7.41 -6.75 -38.57
N LYS A 135 -7.50 -5.41 -38.37
CA LYS A 135 -7.64 -4.41 -39.47
C LYS A 135 -7.77 -2.98 -38.91
N SER A 136 -6.91 -2.11 -39.44
CA SER A 136 -6.90 -0.67 -39.33
C SER A 136 -8.10 -0.03 -40.04
N LYS A 137 -8.72 0.98 -39.41
CA LYS A 137 -9.39 2.09 -40.11
C LYS A 137 -9.41 3.35 -39.24
N THR A 138 -8.78 4.38 -39.80
CA THR A 138 -8.66 5.77 -39.34
C THR A 138 -10.02 6.37 -38.94
N ARG A 139 -10.16 6.81 -37.68
CA ARG A 139 -11.28 7.65 -37.22
C ARG A 139 -10.75 9.04 -36.84
N ARG A 140 -11.28 10.03 -37.55
CA ARG A 140 -11.08 11.48 -37.43
C ARG A 140 -11.24 11.93 -35.96
N GLN A 141 -10.18 12.47 -35.35
CA GLN A 141 -10.21 13.03 -34.01
C GLN A 141 -11.04 14.31 -34.01
N VAL A 142 -12.20 14.28 -33.37
CA VAL A 142 -12.86 15.50 -32.89
C VAL A 142 -12.14 15.88 -31.61
N ARG A 143 -11.36 16.97 -31.65
CA ARG A 143 -10.83 17.60 -30.44
C ARG A 143 -11.99 18.28 -29.72
N THR A 144 -12.69 17.55 -28.87
CA THR A 144 -13.46 18.14 -27.78
C THR A 144 -12.48 18.77 -26.81
N ALA A 145 -12.58 20.10 -26.63
CA ALA A 145 -11.86 20.79 -25.56
C ALA A 145 -12.15 20.07 -24.23
N ALA A 146 -11.10 19.75 -23.48
CA ALA A 146 -11.23 19.09 -22.19
C ALA A 146 -12.15 19.96 -21.29
N PRO A 147 -13.17 19.37 -20.65
CA PRO A 147 -13.98 20.10 -19.69
C PRO A 147 -13.06 20.64 -18.58
N ALA A 148 -13.31 21.88 -18.15
CA ALA A 148 -12.61 22.46 -17.02
C ALA A 148 -12.65 21.48 -15.83
N PRO A 149 -11.55 21.35 -15.05
CA PRO A 149 -11.55 20.45 -13.91
C PRO A 149 -12.71 20.82 -12.97
N PRO A 150 -13.40 19.82 -12.38
CA PRO A 150 -14.50 20.10 -11.47
C PRO A 150 -14.02 21.00 -10.32
N PRO A 151 -14.90 21.91 -9.82
CA PRO A 151 -14.56 22.73 -8.67
C PRO A 151 -14.17 21.83 -7.48
N PRO A 152 -13.24 22.29 -6.62
CA PRO A 152 -12.79 21.50 -5.47
C PRO A 152 -13.98 21.13 -4.57
N PRO A 153 -13.99 19.91 -4.00
CA PRO A 153 -15.10 19.38 -3.18
C PRO A 153 -15.42 20.32 -2.01
N ALA A 154 -16.68 20.35 -1.57
CA ALA A 154 -17.11 21.24 -0.49
C ALA A 154 -16.38 20.94 0.85
N PRO A 155 -16.31 21.87 1.82
CA PRO A 155 -15.60 21.64 3.10
C PRO A 155 -16.03 20.37 3.86
N GLN A 156 -17.31 20.01 3.77
CA GLN A 156 -17.85 18.80 4.38
C GLN A 156 -17.35 17.53 3.66
N GLU A 157 -17.48 17.49 2.33
CA GLU A 157 -16.97 16.40 1.48
C GLU A 157 -15.45 16.23 1.65
N ARG A 158 -14.69 17.33 1.82
CA ARG A 158 -13.25 17.27 2.12
C ARG A 158 -12.94 16.65 3.48
N SER A 159 -13.75 16.94 4.50
CA SER A 159 -13.58 16.37 5.84
C SER A 159 -13.88 14.87 5.85
N GLU A 160 -14.90 14.45 5.10
CA GLU A 160 -15.23 13.03 4.91
C GLU A 160 -14.15 12.31 4.10
N MET A 161 -13.65 12.92 3.03
CA MET A 161 -12.53 12.42 2.23
C MET A 161 -11.26 12.27 3.07
N TYR A 162 -10.95 13.25 3.92
CA TYR A 162 -9.84 13.18 4.87
C TYR A 162 -10.00 11.99 5.82
N GLY A 163 -11.22 11.74 6.33
CA GLY A 163 -11.52 10.58 7.15
C GLY A 163 -11.35 9.24 6.41
N ALA A 164 -11.85 9.15 5.17
CA ALA A 164 -11.75 7.96 4.35
C ALA A 164 -10.30 7.62 3.96
N GLU A 165 -9.53 8.61 3.50
CA GLU A 165 -8.12 8.42 3.13
C GLU A 165 -7.26 8.06 4.36
N ARG A 166 -7.53 8.70 5.50
CA ARG A 166 -6.88 8.35 6.77
C ARG A 166 -7.13 6.89 7.18
N LEU A 167 -8.35 6.39 6.97
CA LEU A 167 -8.71 5.01 7.28
C LEU A 167 -8.12 4.02 6.27
N ARG A 168 -8.07 4.36 4.98
CA ARG A 168 -7.35 3.56 3.97
C ARG A 168 -5.86 3.46 4.29
N ASP A 169 -5.21 4.56 4.66
CA ASP A 169 -3.82 4.58 5.12
C ASP A 169 -3.63 3.71 6.37
N TYR A 170 -4.56 3.77 7.32
CA TYR A 170 -4.53 2.92 8.52
C TYR A 170 -4.64 1.43 8.18
N VAL A 171 -5.52 1.05 7.26
CA VAL A 171 -5.64 -0.33 6.76
C VAL A 171 -4.37 -0.77 6.04
N GLY A 172 -3.81 0.08 5.18
CA GLY A 172 -2.54 -0.18 4.50
C GLY A 172 -1.38 -0.37 5.47
N ALA A 173 -1.30 0.47 6.50
CA ALA A 173 -0.34 0.36 7.58
C ALA A 173 -0.45 -0.96 8.33
N PHE A 174 -1.68 -1.37 8.65
CA PHE A 174 -1.95 -2.63 9.34
C PHE A 174 -1.53 -3.84 8.49
N VAL A 175 -1.81 -3.83 7.19
CA VAL A 175 -1.35 -4.89 6.26
C VAL A 175 0.18 -4.92 6.17
N LEU A 176 0.84 -3.77 6.04
CA LEU A 176 2.30 -3.69 6.01
C LEU A 176 2.95 -4.16 7.31
N ALA A 177 2.38 -3.81 8.47
CA ALA A 177 2.88 -4.25 9.77
C ALA A 177 2.82 -5.78 9.92
N GLY A 178 1.83 -6.44 9.31
CA GLY A 178 1.79 -7.90 9.23
C GLY A 178 2.91 -8.50 8.37
N LEU A 179 3.48 -7.75 7.43
CA LEU A 179 4.60 -8.15 6.57
C LEU A 179 5.97 -7.73 7.14
N ASP A 180 6.00 -7.05 8.29
CA ASP A 180 7.22 -6.58 8.93
C ASP A 180 8.05 -7.78 9.45
N PRO A 181 9.37 -7.84 9.17
CA PRO A 181 10.26 -8.87 9.72
C PRO A 181 10.34 -8.84 11.25
N GLN A 182 10.10 -7.68 11.87
CA GLN A 182 9.94 -7.59 13.32
C GLN A 182 8.58 -8.17 13.72
N ILE A 183 8.59 -9.45 14.04
CA ILE A 183 7.38 -10.20 14.37
C ILE A 183 6.62 -9.51 15.52
N GLY A 184 5.36 -9.16 15.23
CA GLY A 184 4.48 -8.51 16.19
C GLY A 184 4.33 -7.00 16.01
N ALA A 185 4.86 -6.38 14.95
CA ALA A 185 4.55 -4.99 14.61
C ALA A 185 3.03 -4.71 14.53
N GLU A 186 2.25 -5.68 14.02
CA GLU A 186 0.78 -5.63 14.00
C GLU A 186 0.16 -5.50 15.42
N LEU A 187 0.87 -5.93 16.48
CA LEU A 187 0.41 -5.80 17.87
C LEU A 187 0.27 -4.35 18.32
N GLU A 188 1.01 -3.42 17.73
CA GLU A 188 0.91 -2.01 18.08
C GLU A 188 -0.47 -1.45 17.71
N PHE A 189 -1.17 -2.05 16.74
CA PHE A 189 -2.52 -1.64 16.32
C PHE A 189 -3.59 -2.12 17.29
N PHE A 190 -3.41 -3.26 17.94
CA PHE A 190 -4.42 -3.87 18.79
C PHE A 190 -4.51 -3.17 20.14
N ALA A 191 -5.70 -3.00 20.71
CA ALA A 191 -5.85 -2.65 22.12
C ALA A 191 -5.37 -3.80 23.04
N ASP A 192 -5.30 -3.58 24.35
CA ASP A 192 -4.87 -4.62 25.31
C ASP A 192 -5.77 -5.87 25.29
N ARG A 193 -7.06 -5.66 24.99
CA ARG A 193 -8.09 -6.70 24.87
C ARG A 193 -8.85 -6.51 23.57
N VAL A 194 -8.97 -7.60 22.83
CA VAL A 194 -9.53 -7.60 21.47
C VAL A 194 -10.55 -8.71 21.32
N SER A 195 -11.67 -8.42 20.65
CA SER A 195 -12.52 -9.45 20.07
C SER A 195 -11.82 -10.01 18.83
N TYR A 196 -11.20 -11.18 18.93
CA TYR A 196 -10.28 -11.73 17.95
C TYR A 196 -10.83 -13.02 17.34
N PHE A 197 -11.25 -12.96 16.07
CA PHE A 197 -11.80 -14.08 15.29
C PHE A 197 -12.90 -14.89 16.01
N GLY A 198 -13.84 -14.18 16.62
CA GLY A 198 -14.97 -14.77 17.35
C GLY A 198 -14.72 -15.04 18.84
N GLU A 199 -13.46 -14.99 19.30
CA GLU A 199 -13.13 -15.08 20.72
C GLU A 199 -13.10 -13.68 21.35
N ALA A 200 -13.86 -13.47 22.42
CA ALA A 200 -13.90 -12.19 23.13
C ALA A 200 -12.72 -12.04 24.12
N ASN A 201 -12.32 -10.79 24.39
CA ASN A 201 -11.34 -10.44 25.44
C ASN A 201 -9.95 -11.09 25.32
N VAL A 202 -9.53 -11.39 24.09
CA VAL A 202 -8.21 -11.98 23.80
C VAL A 202 -7.10 -10.98 24.12
N SER A 203 -6.05 -11.43 24.82
CA SER A 203 -4.91 -10.59 25.20
C SER A 203 -3.92 -10.43 24.03
N ARG A 204 -3.18 -9.31 24.01
CA ARG A 204 -2.06 -9.10 23.08
C ARG A 204 -1.03 -10.24 23.10
N GLN A 205 -0.81 -10.89 24.24
CA GLN A 205 0.11 -12.03 24.34
C GLN A 205 -0.39 -13.25 23.55
N LYS A 206 -1.69 -13.55 23.63
CA LYS A 206 -2.29 -14.64 22.84
C LYS A 206 -2.25 -14.31 21.35
N ILE A 207 -2.61 -13.07 20.97
CA ILE A 207 -2.51 -12.61 19.57
C ILE A 207 -1.07 -12.74 19.06
N ARG A 208 -0.07 -12.34 19.85
CA ARG A 208 1.35 -12.50 19.51
C ARG A 208 1.72 -13.94 19.20
N ALA A 209 1.27 -14.87 20.05
CA ALA A 209 1.52 -16.29 19.84
C ALA A 209 0.87 -16.80 18.55
N ASP A 210 -0.31 -16.29 18.19
CA ASP A 210 -1.03 -16.65 16.97
C ASP A 210 -0.31 -16.12 15.73
N LEU A 211 0.10 -14.84 15.74
CA LEU A 211 0.88 -14.22 14.67
C LEU A 211 2.22 -14.94 14.43
N LEU A 212 2.91 -15.35 15.51
CA LEU A 212 4.14 -16.15 15.43
C LEU A 212 3.91 -17.51 14.76
N ARG A 213 2.78 -18.17 15.03
CA ARG A 213 2.43 -19.43 14.37
C ARG A 213 2.10 -19.23 12.90
N TYR A 214 1.34 -18.17 12.59
CA TYR A 214 0.98 -17.83 11.21
C TYR A 214 2.22 -17.51 10.36
N ASP A 215 3.16 -16.73 10.88
CA ASP A 215 4.42 -16.39 10.20
C ASP A 215 5.26 -17.63 9.90
N ARG A 216 5.44 -18.54 10.88
CA ARG A 216 6.12 -19.82 10.67
C ARG A 216 5.43 -20.71 9.64
N GLN A 217 4.09 -20.70 9.63
CA GLN A 217 3.31 -21.48 8.68
C GLN A 217 3.41 -20.92 7.26
N TRP A 218 3.47 -19.60 7.11
CA TRP A 218 3.49 -18.88 5.84
C TRP A 218 4.56 -17.79 5.85
N PRO A 219 5.84 -18.12 5.64
CA PRO A 219 6.92 -17.14 5.66
C PRO A 219 6.90 -16.21 4.45
N GLN A 220 6.39 -16.67 3.31
CA GLN A 220 6.24 -15.86 2.10
C GLN A 220 4.78 -15.46 1.95
N ARG A 221 4.51 -14.16 2.07
CA ARG A 221 3.15 -13.60 2.11
C ARG A 221 3.05 -12.39 1.20
N ARG A 222 1.96 -12.30 0.45
CA ARG A 222 1.60 -11.14 -0.35
C ARG A 222 0.14 -10.83 -0.13
N PHE A 223 -0.17 -9.55 -0.02
CA PHE A 223 -1.51 -9.05 0.22
C PHE A 223 -1.86 -7.94 -0.75
N TRP A 224 -3.13 -7.90 -1.14
CA TRP A 224 -3.71 -6.85 -1.97
C TRP A 224 -5.01 -6.39 -1.32
N LEU A 225 -5.23 -5.08 -1.30
CA LEU A 225 -6.55 -4.53 -1.02
C LEU A 225 -7.36 -4.59 -2.32
N ALA A 226 -8.23 -5.58 -2.43
CA ALA A 226 -8.83 -5.99 -3.70
C ALA A 226 -10.12 -5.24 -4.05
N GLY A 227 -10.38 -4.11 -3.39
CA GLY A 227 -11.62 -3.36 -3.51
C GLY A 227 -11.70 -2.25 -2.47
N GLU A 228 -12.90 -1.75 -2.25
CA GLU A 228 -13.14 -0.59 -1.40
C GLU A 228 -13.02 -0.90 0.10
N VAL A 229 -12.74 0.15 0.86
CA VAL A 229 -12.73 0.13 2.32
C VAL A 229 -14.02 0.75 2.79
N ASP A 230 -14.95 -0.09 3.24
CA ASP A 230 -16.23 0.33 3.76
C ASP A 230 -16.11 0.72 5.23
N VAL A 231 -16.71 1.84 5.59
CA VAL A 231 -16.66 2.38 6.96
C VAL A 231 -18.08 2.59 7.47
N ALA A 232 -18.39 1.96 8.60
CA ALA A 232 -19.66 2.11 9.29
C ALA A 232 -19.44 2.57 10.74
N ARG A 233 -20.09 3.67 11.13
CA ARG A 233 -20.08 4.12 12.52
C ARG A 233 -21.02 3.27 13.38
N GLN A 234 -20.55 2.83 14.53
CA GLN A 234 -21.33 2.06 15.49
C GLN A 234 -21.95 2.98 16.55
N ALA A 235 -23.03 2.52 17.19
CA ALA A 235 -23.76 3.28 18.21
C ALA A 235 -22.89 3.68 19.41
N ASP A 236 -21.88 2.88 19.74
CA ASP A 236 -20.93 3.13 20.83
C ASP A 236 -19.76 4.05 20.42
N GLY A 237 -19.85 4.68 19.25
CA GLY A 237 -18.83 5.61 18.73
C GLY A 237 -17.62 4.92 18.09
N LYS A 238 -17.58 3.58 18.03
CA LYS A 238 -16.55 2.84 17.29
C LYS A 238 -16.78 2.91 15.79
N LEU A 239 -15.73 2.62 15.03
CA LEU A 239 -15.79 2.49 13.57
C LEU A 239 -15.59 1.03 13.19
N ARG A 240 -16.50 0.49 12.38
CA ARG A 240 -16.30 -0.78 11.71
C ARG A 240 -15.75 -0.52 10.32
N VAL A 241 -14.57 -1.07 10.03
CA VAL A 241 -13.88 -0.96 8.75
C VAL A 241 -13.86 -2.34 8.12
N THR A 242 -14.46 -2.48 6.94
CA THR A 242 -14.57 -3.76 6.23
C THR A 242 -13.93 -3.63 4.86
N PHE A 243 -13.11 -4.61 4.47
CA PHE A 243 -12.41 -4.57 3.19
C PHE A 243 -12.05 -5.97 2.67
N PRO A 244 -12.03 -6.17 1.34
CA PRO A 244 -11.57 -7.40 0.73
C PRO A 244 -10.03 -7.44 0.71
N LEU A 245 -9.47 -8.45 1.35
CA LEU A 245 -8.04 -8.73 1.37
C LEU A 245 -7.77 -9.99 0.54
N ARG A 246 -7.18 -9.80 -0.64
CA ARG A 246 -6.63 -10.92 -1.40
C ARG A 246 -5.27 -11.29 -0.82
N TYR A 247 -4.97 -12.58 -0.78
CA TYR A 247 -3.72 -13.10 -0.29
C TYR A 247 -3.11 -14.15 -1.23
N GLU A 248 -1.79 -14.23 -1.19
CA GLU A 248 -1.00 -15.35 -1.70
C GLU A 248 0.04 -15.71 -0.64
N LEU A 249 0.01 -16.97 -0.20
CA LEU A 249 0.84 -17.52 0.87
C LEU A 249 1.65 -18.67 0.32
N ARG A 250 2.92 -18.75 0.70
CA ARG A 250 3.82 -19.84 0.30
C ARG A 250 4.70 -20.30 1.46
N ASN A 251 4.93 -21.61 1.50
CA ASN A 251 5.91 -22.25 2.35
C ASN A 251 6.51 -23.45 1.60
N GLY A 252 7.64 -23.23 0.93
CA GLY A 252 8.21 -24.21 0.00
C GLY A 252 7.25 -24.53 -1.15
N SER A 253 6.88 -25.81 -1.28
CA SER A 253 5.89 -26.28 -2.27
C SER A 253 4.45 -25.99 -1.89
N LYS A 254 4.15 -25.77 -0.59
CA LYS A 254 2.81 -25.44 -0.10
C LYS A 254 2.44 -24.04 -0.54
N ARG A 255 1.23 -23.90 -1.08
CA ARG A 255 0.67 -22.63 -1.54
C ARG A 255 -0.79 -22.53 -1.11
N SER A 256 -1.21 -21.31 -0.78
CA SER A 256 -2.61 -20.98 -0.52
C SER A 256 -2.86 -19.58 -1.06
N SER A 257 -3.98 -19.40 -1.76
CA SER A 257 -4.40 -18.10 -2.26
C SER A 257 -5.91 -17.98 -2.17
N GLY A 258 -6.40 -16.75 -2.13
CA GLY A 258 -7.83 -16.48 -2.03
C GLY A 258 -8.10 -15.03 -1.67
N THR A 259 -9.37 -14.74 -1.39
CA THR A 259 -9.84 -13.44 -0.91
C THR A 259 -10.68 -13.66 0.33
N VAL A 260 -10.41 -12.89 1.37
CA VAL A 260 -11.22 -12.80 2.58
C VAL A 260 -11.77 -11.41 2.74
N ILE A 261 -12.94 -11.28 3.37
CA ILE A 261 -13.45 -10.01 3.84
C ILE A 261 -12.98 -9.84 5.27
N LYS A 262 -12.02 -8.92 5.50
CA LYS A 262 -11.51 -8.57 6.82
C LYS A 262 -12.39 -7.46 7.39
N SER A 263 -12.68 -7.54 8.69
CA SER A 263 -13.43 -6.52 9.43
C SER A 263 -12.66 -6.13 10.67
N LEU A 264 -12.38 -4.84 10.81
CA LEU A 264 -11.75 -4.23 11.97
C LEU A 264 -12.78 -3.38 12.70
N VAL A 265 -12.79 -3.46 14.02
CA VAL A 265 -13.51 -2.54 14.88
C VAL A 265 -12.48 -1.63 15.54
N LEU A 266 -12.55 -0.35 15.23
CA LEU A 266 -11.61 0.68 15.66
C LEU A 266 -12.24 1.56 16.73
N ARG A 267 -11.42 1.94 17.70
CA ARG A 267 -11.74 2.94 18.72
C ARG A 267 -10.67 4.04 18.68
N LYS A 268 -11.08 5.28 18.91
CA LYS A 268 -10.15 6.40 19.12
C LYS A 268 -9.51 6.28 20.52
N ALA A 269 -8.19 6.27 20.58
CA ALA A 269 -7.40 6.35 21.79
C ALA A 269 -7.14 7.81 22.20
N SER A 270 -6.58 8.01 23.39
CA SER A 270 -6.42 9.30 24.06
C SER A 270 -5.64 10.35 23.25
N GLU A 271 -4.70 9.92 22.40
CA GLU A 271 -3.84 10.80 21.59
C GLU A 271 -4.35 11.01 20.15
N GLY A 272 -5.57 10.54 19.85
CA GLY A 272 -6.14 10.61 18.50
C GLY A 272 -5.76 9.44 17.59
N ASP A 273 -4.91 8.54 18.05
CA ASP A 273 -4.61 7.28 17.39
C ASP A 273 -5.82 6.33 17.38
N LEU A 274 -5.87 5.46 16.38
CA LEU A 274 -6.86 4.41 16.27
C LEU A 274 -6.28 3.09 16.78
N GLU A 275 -7.05 2.39 17.60
CA GLU A 275 -6.75 1.04 18.08
C GLU A 275 -7.80 0.05 17.62
N ILE A 276 -7.36 -1.15 17.25
CA ILE A 276 -8.20 -2.28 16.91
C ILE A 276 -8.67 -2.95 18.20
N VAL A 277 -9.96 -2.83 18.49
CA VAL A 277 -10.64 -3.51 19.61
C VAL A 277 -11.39 -4.76 19.16
N GLY A 278 -11.50 -4.97 17.85
CA GLY A 278 -12.01 -6.21 17.27
C GLY A 278 -11.47 -6.48 15.88
N VAL A 279 -11.17 -7.74 15.57
CA VAL A 279 -10.80 -8.20 14.24
C VAL A 279 -11.53 -9.50 13.96
N ASN A 280 -12.08 -9.60 12.75
CA ASN A 280 -12.67 -10.81 12.24
C ASN A 280 -12.43 -10.95 10.75
N GLU A 281 -12.61 -12.15 10.23
CA GLU A 281 -12.60 -12.42 8.80
C GLU A 281 -13.70 -13.41 8.41
N ARG A 282 -14.12 -13.34 7.16
CA ARG A 282 -14.96 -14.35 6.53
C ARG A 282 -14.50 -14.57 5.09
N LYS A 283 -14.82 -15.73 4.53
CA LYS A 283 -14.61 -15.94 3.09
C LYS A 283 -15.45 -14.94 2.30
N SER A 284 -14.86 -14.42 1.22
CA SER A 284 -15.56 -13.58 0.25
C SER A 284 -16.59 -14.38 -0.53
#